data_AF-X7YLY8-F1
#
_entry.id   AF-X7YLY8-F1
#
_cell.length_a   1.000
_cell.length_b   1.000
_cell.length_c   1.000
_cell.angle_alpha   90.00
_cell.angle_beta   90.00
_cell.angle_gamma   90.00
#
_symmetry.space_group_name_H-M   'P 1'
#
loop_
_entity.id
_entity.type
_entity.pdbx_description
1 polymer ?
#
loop_
_entity_poly.entity_id
_entity_poly.type
_entity_poly.pdbx_seq_one_letter_code
_entity_poly.pdbx_strand_id
1 'polypeptide(L)'
;MPSPLLGTTLAELALLAAPEPDAETLTRLAEGTSIGALVLDPDFVVNGDIADVVVAAIDGQLSRWTRFTAQPVATMDPTRRLARMQPQETRTIGADPGLAHSAAVLLAAEQIGAAERCLELTVEYTKSRVQFGRPIGSFQALKHRMADLYVMVAAARSVVADACNEPTPANAAT
;
A
#
# COMPACT_ATOMS: atom_id res chain seq x y z
N MET A 1 1.46 -0.96 -7.90
CA MET A 1 0.20 -0.23 -8.19
C MET A 1 0.52 1.10 -8.88
N PRO A 2 -0.37 1.68 -9.70
CA PRO A 2 -0.15 3.05 -10.17
C PRO A 2 -0.18 4.01 -8.97
N SER A 3 0.90 4.76 -8.74
CA SER A 3 0.88 5.91 -7.82
C SER A 3 -0.06 6.96 -8.41
N PRO A 4 -0.91 7.62 -7.60
CA PRO A 4 -0.92 7.65 -6.13
C PRO A 4 -2.04 6.84 -5.45
N LEU A 5 -2.47 5.72 -6.02
CA LEU A 5 -3.65 4.95 -5.56
C LEU A 5 -3.65 4.63 -4.05
N LEU A 6 -2.57 4.01 -3.53
CA LEU A 6 -2.52 3.55 -2.12
C LEU A 6 -2.71 4.69 -1.11
N GLY A 7 -2.02 5.81 -1.33
CA GLY A 7 -2.11 6.99 -0.44
C GLY A 7 -3.51 7.60 -0.48
N THR A 8 -4.10 7.71 -1.67
CA THR A 8 -5.45 8.24 -1.85
C THR A 8 -6.50 7.37 -1.19
N THR A 9 -6.48 6.05 -1.41
CA THR A 9 -7.43 5.12 -0.79
C THR A 9 -7.35 5.15 0.74
N LEU A 10 -6.16 5.25 1.31
CA LEU A 10 -6.00 5.37 2.77
C LEU A 10 -6.54 6.69 3.33
N ALA A 11 -6.36 7.79 2.61
CA ALA A 11 -6.95 9.07 2.98
C ALA A 11 -8.49 9.05 2.88
N GLU A 12 -9.05 8.41 1.85
CA GLU A 12 -10.50 8.19 1.71
C GLU A 12 -11.07 7.40 2.89
N LEU A 13 -10.43 6.28 3.26
CA LEU A 13 -10.84 5.48 4.43
C LEU A 13 -10.83 6.32 5.72
N ALA A 14 -9.83 7.19 5.89
CA ALA A 14 -9.75 8.08 7.04
C ALA A 14 -10.89 9.12 7.06
N LEU A 15 -11.21 9.72 5.91
CA LEU A 15 -12.31 10.69 5.79
C LEU A 15 -13.68 10.03 5.98
N LEU A 16 -13.86 8.81 5.48
CA LEU A 16 -15.09 8.02 5.66
C LEU A 16 -15.32 7.60 7.12
N ALA A 17 -14.25 7.43 7.90
CA ALA A 17 -14.33 7.10 9.32
C ALA A 17 -14.70 8.30 10.21
N ALA A 18 -14.64 9.53 9.69
CA ALA A 18 -15.03 10.73 10.44
C ALA A 18 -16.55 10.70 10.75
N PRO A 19 -17.01 11.19 11.92
CA PRO A 19 -18.43 11.26 12.24
C PRO A 19 -19.25 12.12 11.25
N GLU A 20 -18.59 13.14 10.67
CA GLU A 20 -19.14 14.01 9.63
C GLU A 20 -18.21 13.97 8.41
N PRO A 21 -18.40 13.01 7.48
CA PRO A 21 -17.54 12.89 6.30
C PRO A 21 -17.65 14.09 5.36
N ASP A 22 -16.51 14.60 4.90
CA ASP A 22 -16.43 15.66 3.88
C ASP A 22 -16.74 15.07 2.49
N ALA A 23 -18.02 15.09 2.12
CA ALA A 23 -18.50 14.53 0.86
C ALA A 23 -17.84 15.15 -0.37
N GLU A 24 -17.56 16.46 -0.36
CA GLU A 24 -16.94 17.16 -1.50
C GLU A 24 -15.50 16.66 -1.70
N THR A 25 -14.72 16.58 -0.63
CA THR A 25 -13.35 16.05 -0.70
C THR A 25 -13.35 14.58 -1.11
N LEU A 26 -14.25 13.76 -0.57
CA LEU A 26 -14.39 12.34 -0.95
C LEU A 26 -14.71 12.16 -2.43
N THR A 27 -15.61 12.97 -2.99
CA THR A 27 -15.91 12.95 -4.43
C THR A 27 -14.68 13.28 -5.26
N ARG A 28 -13.90 14.31 -4.90
CA ARG A 28 -12.69 14.67 -5.65
C ARG A 28 -11.63 13.57 -5.63
N LEU A 29 -11.46 12.89 -4.50
CA LEU A 29 -10.53 11.75 -4.41
C LEU A 29 -11.01 10.58 -5.29
N ALA A 30 -12.30 10.23 -5.20
CA ALA A 30 -12.90 9.13 -5.96
C ALA A 30 -12.88 9.35 -7.48
N GLU A 31 -13.04 10.60 -7.92
CA GLU A 31 -12.93 11.00 -9.33
C GLU A 31 -11.47 11.12 -9.81
N GLY A 32 -10.50 11.08 -8.88
CA GLY A 32 -9.08 11.26 -9.19
C GLY A 32 -8.70 12.71 -9.52
N THR A 33 -9.53 13.68 -9.17
CA THR A 33 -9.24 15.12 -9.34
C THR A 33 -8.42 15.69 -8.18
N SER A 34 -8.18 14.89 -7.14
CA SER A 34 -7.29 15.24 -6.03
C SER A 34 -6.55 14.01 -5.51
N ILE A 35 -5.35 14.23 -4.98
CA ILE A 35 -4.50 13.17 -4.44
C ILE A 35 -4.54 13.20 -2.92
N GLY A 36 -4.78 12.04 -2.32
CA GLY A 36 -4.80 11.86 -0.88
C GLY A 36 -3.47 11.30 -0.33
N ALA A 37 -3.16 11.66 0.90
CA ALA A 37 -2.12 11.01 1.70
C ALA A 37 -2.59 10.80 3.14
N LEU A 38 -2.28 9.62 3.68
CA LEU A 38 -2.44 9.29 5.08
C LEU A 38 -1.09 9.42 5.80
N VAL A 39 -1.05 10.17 6.90
CA VAL A 39 0.11 10.28 7.78
C VAL A 39 -0.08 9.32 8.96
N LEU A 40 0.69 8.25 8.97
CA LEU A 40 0.89 7.39 10.15
C LEU A 40 2.20 7.72 10.85
N ASP A 41 3.22 8.05 10.04
CA ASP A 41 4.51 8.57 10.47
C ASP A 41 4.83 9.82 9.62
N PRO A 42 4.98 11.01 10.23
CA PRO A 42 5.25 12.25 9.50
C PRO A 42 6.59 12.24 8.77
N ASP A 43 7.55 11.37 9.12
CA ASP A 43 8.83 11.29 8.42
C ASP A 43 8.75 10.50 7.10
N PHE A 44 7.74 9.65 6.93
CA PHE A 44 7.63 8.71 5.81
C PHE A 44 6.22 8.63 5.23
N VAL A 45 5.72 9.75 4.70
CA VAL A 45 4.38 9.83 4.12
C VAL A 45 4.38 9.46 2.65
N VAL A 46 3.64 8.40 2.29
CA VAL A 46 3.48 7.97 0.90
C VAL A 46 2.76 9.03 0.08
N ASN A 47 3.37 9.45 -1.03
CA ASN A 47 2.88 10.50 -1.94
C ASN A 47 2.64 11.87 -1.27
N GLY A 48 3.21 12.12 -0.08
CA GLY A 48 2.96 13.35 0.66
C GLY A 48 3.42 14.63 -0.04
N ASP A 49 4.40 14.54 -0.95
CA ASP A 49 4.92 15.64 -1.76
C ASP A 49 3.98 16.11 -2.87
N ILE A 50 3.01 15.27 -3.26
CA ILE A 50 2.05 15.53 -4.33
C ILE A 50 0.58 15.50 -3.84
N ALA A 51 0.37 15.42 -2.53
CA ALA A 51 -0.96 15.31 -1.95
C ALA A 51 -1.66 16.67 -1.84
N ASP A 52 -2.88 16.74 -2.35
CA ASP A 52 -3.81 17.87 -2.13
C ASP A 52 -4.55 17.72 -0.80
N VAL A 53 -4.68 16.48 -0.35
CA VAL A 53 -5.56 16.07 0.74
C VAL A 53 -4.75 15.23 1.73
N VAL A 54 -4.39 15.81 2.87
CA VAL A 54 -3.64 15.11 3.92
C VAL A 54 -4.50 14.87 5.16
N VAL A 55 -4.54 13.62 5.61
CA VAL A 55 -5.16 13.22 6.89
C VAL A 55 -4.11 12.50 7.71
N ALA A 56 -3.98 12.82 8.99
CA ALA A 56 -3.09 12.14 9.91
C ALA A 56 -3.88 11.28 10.90
N ALA A 57 -3.39 10.06 11.13
CA ALA A 57 -3.85 9.14 12.14
C ALA A 57 -2.71 8.92 13.14
N ILE A 58 -2.72 9.69 14.23
CA ILE A 58 -1.65 9.73 15.24
C ILE A 58 -2.32 9.62 16.61
N ASP A 59 -1.76 8.78 17.49
CA ASP A 59 -2.23 8.58 18.86
C ASP A 59 -3.74 8.25 18.96
N GLY A 60 -4.27 7.49 18.00
CA GLY A 60 -5.68 7.09 17.97
C GLY A 60 -6.65 8.20 17.55
N GLN A 61 -6.15 9.30 16.96
CA GLN A 61 -6.95 10.43 16.52
C GLN A 61 -6.71 10.74 15.04
N LEU A 62 -7.80 11.11 14.35
CA LEU A 62 -7.77 11.62 13.00
C LEU A 62 -7.74 13.15 13.00
N SER A 63 -6.78 13.71 12.28
CA SER A 63 -6.70 15.15 12.04
C SER A 63 -6.50 15.45 10.57
N ARG A 64 -7.28 16.41 10.06
CA ARG A 64 -7.13 16.99 8.74
C ARG A 64 -6.02 18.03 8.78
N TRP A 65 -5.02 17.93 7.90
CA TRP A 65 -4.00 18.97 7.76
C TRP A 65 -4.42 19.90 6.63
N THR A 66 -4.86 21.11 6.97
CA THR A 66 -5.33 22.12 5.99
C THR A 66 -4.19 22.95 5.44
N ARG A 67 -3.10 23.07 6.20
CA ARG A 67 -1.85 23.68 5.76
C ARG A 67 -0.67 22.87 6.29
N PHE A 68 0.28 22.57 5.42
CA PHE A 68 1.42 21.72 5.71
C PHE A 68 2.58 22.01 4.76
N THR A 69 3.77 21.55 5.13
CA THR A 69 4.93 21.49 4.23
C THR A 69 5.30 20.03 3.97
N ALA A 70 5.77 19.73 2.76
CA ALA A 70 6.26 18.41 2.39
C ALA A 70 7.67 18.50 1.79
N GLN A 71 8.59 17.69 2.31
CA GLN A 71 9.94 17.55 1.79
C GLN A 71 10.12 16.12 1.24
N PRO A 72 10.32 15.95 -0.08
CA PRO A 72 10.60 14.64 -0.66
C PRO A 72 11.82 13.97 -0.01
N VAL A 73 11.71 12.67 0.26
CA VAL A 73 12.77 11.85 0.83
C VAL A 73 13.34 10.95 -0.26
N ALA A 74 14.66 10.80 -0.30
CA ALA A 74 15.31 9.87 -1.21
C ALA A 74 14.97 8.43 -0.81
N THR A 75 14.42 7.66 -1.75
CA THR A 75 13.99 6.27 -1.54
C THR A 75 14.82 5.30 -2.39
N MET A 76 14.93 4.05 -1.93
CA MET A 76 15.55 2.97 -2.71
C MET A 76 14.71 2.61 -3.94
N ASP A 77 13.39 2.68 -3.83
CA ASP A 77 12.44 2.46 -4.90
C ASP A 77 11.90 3.82 -5.40
N PRO A 78 12.36 4.31 -6.57
CA PRO A 78 11.91 5.59 -7.11
C PRO A 78 10.41 5.64 -7.45
N THR A 79 9.76 4.48 -7.56
CA THR A 79 8.31 4.40 -7.82
C THR A 79 7.50 4.57 -6.53
N ARG A 80 8.13 4.47 -5.36
CA ARG A 80 7.54 4.74 -4.05
C ARG A 80 8.00 6.11 -3.55
N ARG A 81 7.19 7.14 -3.84
CA ARG A 81 7.40 8.49 -3.33
C ARG A 81 7.12 8.54 -1.83
N LEU A 82 8.09 9.05 -1.07
CA LEU A 82 7.95 9.35 0.34
C LEU A 82 8.29 10.82 0.57
N ALA A 83 7.58 11.45 1.51
CA ALA A 83 7.86 12.80 1.95
C ALA A 83 7.85 12.87 3.47
N ARG A 84 8.76 13.67 4.02
CA ARG A 84 8.67 14.17 5.38
C ARG A 84 7.72 15.35 5.39
N MET A 85 6.70 15.30 6.23
CA MET A 85 5.66 16.31 6.28
C MET A 85 5.59 16.97 7.66
N GLN A 86 5.26 18.26 7.68
CA GLN A 86 5.05 19.00 8.92
C GLN A 86 3.71 19.75 8.84
N PRO A 87 2.82 19.58 9.83
CA PRO A 87 1.58 20.33 9.89
C PRO A 87 1.86 21.78 10.29
N GLN A 88 1.12 22.70 9.69
CA GLN A 88 1.07 24.12 10.10
C GLN A 88 -0.32 24.47 10.64
N GLU A 89 -1.37 23.93 10.03
CA GLU A 89 -2.75 24.07 10.49
C GLU A 89 -3.46 22.72 10.41
N THR A 90 -4.12 22.34 11.50
CA THR A 90 -4.83 21.06 11.62
C THR A 90 -6.23 21.25 12.21
N ARG A 91 -7.11 20.32 11.88
CA ARG A 91 -8.46 20.21 12.45
C ARG A 91 -8.72 18.75 12.81
N THR A 92 -9.12 18.47 14.05
CA THR A 92 -9.55 17.12 14.45
C THR A 92 -10.84 16.75 13.71
N ILE A 93 -10.88 15.53 13.16
CA ILE A 93 -12.03 15.04 12.38
C ILE A 93 -12.63 13.74 12.94
N GLY A 94 -12.02 13.10 13.93
CA GLY A 94 -12.59 11.91 14.56
C GLY A 94 -11.56 11.05 15.30
N ALA A 95 -12.01 9.90 15.79
CA ALA A 95 -11.11 8.86 16.31
C ALA A 95 -10.57 8.01 15.15
N ASP A 96 -9.34 7.53 15.28
CA ASP A 96 -8.76 6.59 14.32
C ASP A 96 -9.39 5.19 14.51
N PRO A 97 -10.01 4.60 13.48
CA PRO A 97 -10.54 3.24 13.55
C PRO A 97 -9.46 2.15 13.54
N GLY A 98 -8.18 2.52 13.53
CA GLY A 98 -7.05 1.59 13.45
C GLY A 98 -6.50 1.47 12.03
N LEU A 99 -6.42 2.59 11.29
CA LEU A 99 -6.02 2.66 9.88
C LEU A 99 -4.64 2.06 9.60
N ALA A 100 -3.76 1.97 10.59
CA ALA A 100 -2.48 1.27 10.48
C ALA A 100 -2.66 -0.20 10.05
N HIS A 101 -3.70 -0.88 10.54
CA HIS A 101 -4.00 -2.27 10.15
C HIS A 101 -4.48 -2.33 8.70
N SER A 102 -5.40 -1.45 8.29
CA SER A 102 -5.86 -1.36 6.91
C SER A 102 -4.71 -1.06 5.94
N ALA A 103 -3.79 -0.17 6.33
CA ALA A 103 -2.59 0.13 5.57
C ALA A 103 -1.66 -1.09 5.42
N ALA A 104 -1.47 -1.87 6.49
CA ALA A 104 -0.68 -3.10 6.45
C ALA A 104 -1.31 -4.15 5.51
N VAL A 105 -2.62 -4.36 5.59
CA VAL A 105 -3.36 -5.31 4.73
C VAL A 105 -3.31 -4.88 3.27
N LEU A 106 -3.53 -3.59 2.97
CA LEU A 106 -3.44 -3.06 1.60
C LEU A 106 -2.02 -3.20 1.02
N LEU A 107 -1.00 -2.93 1.84
CA LEU A 107 0.39 -3.11 1.42
C LEU A 107 0.71 -4.59 1.16
N ALA A 108 0.26 -5.49 2.02
CA ALA A 108 0.43 -6.93 1.85
C ALA A 108 -0.25 -7.42 0.56
N ALA A 109 -1.48 -6.97 0.29
CA ALA A 109 -2.19 -7.26 -0.95
C ALA A 109 -1.41 -6.79 -2.19
N GLU A 110 -0.82 -5.58 -2.15
CA GLU A 110 0.06 -5.09 -3.23
C GLU A 110 1.29 -5.98 -3.42
N GLN A 111 1.96 -6.38 -2.33
CA GLN A 111 3.17 -7.23 -2.41
C GLN A 111 2.87 -8.61 -2.98
N ILE A 112 1.71 -9.19 -2.64
CA ILE A 112 1.27 -10.48 -3.19
C ILE A 112 1.07 -10.38 -4.70
N GLY A 113 0.36 -9.36 -5.18
CA GLY A 113 0.18 -9.17 -6.63
C GLY A 113 1.49 -8.96 -7.37
N ALA A 114 2.45 -8.24 -6.77
CA ALA A 114 3.79 -8.10 -7.32
C ALA A 114 4.55 -9.43 -7.36
N ALA A 115 4.48 -10.23 -6.29
CA ALA A 115 5.12 -11.53 -6.20
C ALA A 115 4.53 -12.55 -7.20
N GLU A 116 3.20 -12.57 -7.36
CA GLU A 116 2.49 -13.36 -8.37
C GLU A 116 3.02 -13.02 -9.77
N ARG A 117 3.05 -11.73 -10.12
CA ARG A 117 3.51 -11.30 -11.45
C ARG A 117 4.99 -11.62 -11.69
N CYS A 118 5.84 -11.45 -10.68
CA CYS A 118 7.25 -11.83 -10.75
C CYS A 118 7.43 -13.33 -10.98
N LEU A 119 6.63 -14.17 -10.32
CA LEU A 119 6.66 -15.62 -10.49
C LEU A 119 6.21 -16.02 -11.90
N GLU A 120 5.12 -15.45 -12.40
CA GLU A 120 4.64 -15.68 -13.77
C GLU A 120 5.71 -15.37 -14.82
N LEU A 121 6.29 -14.17 -14.76
CA LEU A 121 7.35 -13.73 -15.68
C LEU A 121 8.58 -14.64 -15.58
N THR A 122 8.93 -15.06 -14.37
CA THR A 122 10.04 -16.00 -14.15
C THR A 122 9.76 -17.35 -14.82
N VAL A 123 8.55 -17.90 -14.64
CA VAL A 123 8.13 -19.17 -15.27
C VAL A 123 8.15 -19.04 -16.80
N GLU A 124 7.61 -17.96 -17.36
CA GLU A 124 7.63 -17.69 -18.81
C GLU A 124 9.06 -17.62 -19.36
N TYR A 125 9.93 -16.90 -18.67
CA TYR A 125 11.33 -16.80 -19.06
C TYR A 125 12.06 -18.14 -18.98
N THR A 126 11.83 -18.93 -17.93
CA THR A 126 12.52 -20.23 -17.78
C THR A 126 12.10 -21.25 -18.84
N LYS A 127 10.88 -21.14 -19.38
CA LYS A 127 10.39 -21.97 -20.49
C LYS A 127 11.04 -21.61 -21.83
N SER A 128 11.32 -20.33 -22.07
CA SER A 128 11.84 -19.84 -23.35
C SER A 128 13.39 -19.80 -23.41
N ARG A 129 14.06 -19.60 -22.28
CA ARG A 129 15.52 -19.50 -22.21
C ARG A 129 16.18 -20.88 -22.31
N VAL A 130 17.02 -21.10 -23.32
CA VAL A 130 17.79 -22.34 -23.54
C VAL A 130 19.25 -22.18 -23.09
N GLN A 131 19.73 -23.10 -22.25
CA GLN A 131 21.15 -23.27 -21.93
C GLN A 131 21.46 -24.75 -21.71
N PHE A 132 22.72 -25.15 -21.94
CA PHE A 132 23.13 -26.57 -21.84
C PHE A 132 22.26 -27.50 -22.70
N GLY A 133 21.89 -27.04 -23.89
CA GLY A 133 21.13 -27.81 -24.88
C GLY A 133 19.63 -28.00 -24.59
N ARG A 134 19.06 -27.35 -23.57
CA ARG A 134 17.62 -27.46 -23.25
C ARG A 134 17.07 -26.20 -22.54
N PRO A 135 15.74 -26.00 -22.47
CA PRO A 135 15.15 -24.93 -21.66
C PRO A 135 15.62 -25.01 -20.21
N ILE A 136 15.96 -23.87 -19.60
CA ILE A 136 16.45 -23.84 -18.22
C ILE A 136 15.36 -24.28 -17.22
N GLY A 137 14.09 -24.08 -17.55
CA GLY A 137 12.96 -24.59 -16.76
C GLY A 137 12.90 -26.12 -16.67
N SER A 138 13.69 -26.87 -17.45
CA SER A 138 13.78 -28.33 -17.34
C SER A 138 14.63 -28.82 -16.15
N PHE A 139 15.50 -27.97 -15.59
CA PHE A 139 16.35 -28.32 -14.45
C PHE A 139 15.54 -28.36 -13.15
N GLN A 140 15.67 -29.44 -12.37
CA GLN A 140 14.90 -29.66 -11.15
C GLN A 140 15.08 -28.56 -10.10
N ALA A 141 16.30 -28.03 -9.95
CA ALA A 141 16.57 -26.94 -9.02
C ALA A 141 15.70 -25.70 -9.27
N LEU A 142 15.47 -25.35 -10.55
CA LEU A 142 14.60 -24.22 -10.91
C LEU A 142 13.13 -24.58 -10.73
N LYS A 143 12.71 -25.81 -11.09
CA LYS A 143 11.33 -26.27 -10.87
C LYS A 143 10.94 -26.23 -9.40
N HIS A 144 11.76 -26.80 -8.52
CA HIS A 144 11.51 -26.81 -7.08
C HIS A 144 11.42 -25.38 -6.53
N ARG A 145 12.38 -24.51 -6.88
CA ARG A 145 12.34 -23.12 -6.42
C ARG A 145 11.08 -22.38 -6.86
N MET A 146 10.61 -22.58 -8.09
CA MET A 146 9.36 -21.97 -8.56
C MET A 146 8.12 -22.59 -7.88
N ALA A 147 8.13 -23.88 -7.58
CA ALA A 147 7.06 -24.54 -6.82
C ALA A 147 6.99 -24.02 -5.37
N ASP A 148 8.13 -23.85 -4.71
CA ASP A 148 8.20 -23.29 -3.35
C ASP A 148 7.69 -21.84 -3.33
N LEU A 149 8.12 -21.02 -4.29
CA LEU A 149 7.63 -19.65 -4.45
C LEU A 149 6.10 -19.62 -4.68
N TYR A 150 5.58 -20.51 -5.52
CA TYR A 150 4.14 -20.63 -5.76
C TYR A 150 3.38 -20.92 -4.47
N VAL A 151 3.87 -21.86 -3.65
CA VAL A 151 3.24 -22.20 -2.36
C VAL A 151 3.26 -21.01 -1.41
N MET A 152 4.38 -20.30 -1.30
CA MET A 152 4.48 -19.11 -0.43
C MET A 152 3.50 -18.01 -0.85
N VAL A 153 3.40 -17.73 -2.15
CA VAL A 153 2.47 -16.72 -2.69
C VAL A 153 1.01 -17.13 -2.46
N ALA A 154 0.67 -18.40 -2.71
CA ALA A 154 -0.67 -18.91 -2.46
C ALA A 154 -1.06 -18.84 -0.97
N ALA A 155 -0.13 -19.14 -0.06
CA ALA A 155 -0.34 -19.03 1.38
C ALA A 155 -0.57 -17.57 1.80
N ALA A 156 0.29 -16.64 1.36
CA ALA A 156 0.16 -15.22 1.65
C ALA A 156 -1.18 -14.65 1.18
N ARG A 157 -1.64 -15.04 -0.01
CA ARG A 157 -2.95 -14.65 -0.54
C ARG A 157 -4.10 -15.10 0.35
N SER A 158 -4.05 -16.31 0.89
CA SER A 158 -5.07 -16.81 1.81
C SER A 158 -5.11 -15.99 3.10
N VAL A 159 -3.95 -15.68 3.67
CA VAL A 159 -3.85 -14.85 4.89
C VAL A 159 -4.42 -13.46 4.67
N VAL A 160 -4.04 -12.79 3.58
CA VAL A 160 -4.55 -11.44 3.28
C VAL A 160 -6.04 -11.45 2.98
N ALA A 161 -6.56 -12.46 2.29
CA ALA A 161 -7.99 -12.59 2.05
C ALA A 161 -8.77 -12.74 3.37
N ASP A 162 -8.23 -13.50 4.33
CA ASP A 162 -8.82 -13.64 5.66
C ASP A 162 -8.79 -12.31 6.44
N ALA A 163 -7.64 -11.62 6.44
CA ALA A 163 -7.48 -10.32 7.08
C ALA A 163 -8.40 -9.22 6.50
N CYS A 164 -8.76 -9.30 5.22
CA CYS A 164 -9.74 -8.41 4.59
C CYS A 164 -11.17 -8.63 5.10
N ASN A 165 -11.54 -9.88 5.42
CA ASN A 165 -12.87 -10.22 5.91
C ASN A 165 -13.03 -9.87 7.40
N GLU A 166 -11.97 -10.07 8.19
CA GLU A 166 -11.92 -9.75 9.61
C GLU A 166 -10.61 -9.01 9.96
N PRO A 167 -10.57 -7.67 9.78
CA PRO A 167 -9.39 -6.89 10.10
C PRO A 167 -9.21 -6.83 11.63
N THR A 168 -8.49 -7.82 12.17
CA THR A 168 -8.10 -7.87 13.57
C THR A 168 -6.58 -7.74 13.71
N PRO A 169 -6.06 -7.24 14.85
CA PRO A 169 -4.62 -7.14 15.10
C PRO A 169 -3.85 -8.46 14.98
N ALA A 170 -4.55 -9.60 15.13
CA ALA A 170 -3.96 -10.94 15.06
C ALA A 170 -3.67 -11.38 13.61
N ASN A 171 -4.50 -10.99 12.64
CA ASN A 171 -4.43 -11.50 11.27
C ASN A 171 -3.37 -10.79 10.41
N ALA A 172 -2.88 -9.61 10.83
CA ALA A 172 -1.85 -8.85 10.11
C ALA A 172 -0.40 -9.30 10.43
N ALA A 173 -0.21 -10.15 11.43
CA ALA A 173 1.11 -10.50 11.99
C ALA A 173 1.51 -11.98 11.81
N THR A 174 0.69 -12.79 11.12
CA THR A 174 0.93 -14.23 10.91
C THR A 174 1.04 -14.54 9.43
#